data_AF-A0A843GUQ4-F1
#
_entry.id   AF-A0A843GUQ4-F1
#
_cell.length_a   1.000
_cell.length_b   1.000
_cell.length_c   1.000
_cell.angle_alpha   90.00
_cell.angle_beta   90.00
_cell.angle_gamma   90.00
#
_symmetry.space_group_name_H-M   'P 1'
#
loop_
_entity.id
_entity.type
_entity.pdbx_description
1 polymer ?
#
loop_
_entity_poly.entity_id
_entity_poly.type
_entity_poly.pdbx_seq_one_letter_code
_entity_poly.pdbx_strand_id
1 'polypeptide(L)'
;MLDRVCIDLYKTLSEKGQICIDYGEVYKDHTARQLGFVFGALIDSVIAFYAEQGIKYTVDEVKNNFYQAISYIDEDFRKKVRRFNGEEYEVPKRISEMDRQELSKFIDKSIWLIDNAKPFQGMKLAPDIRNTWIRHITQDDLRMINERLLPYSDNEYMSWLHKQTCLVCGCHNGIEAHHLRLDGTAGTAKKPPVWMCCSLCGDCHRKYHIRGHQWFLEQVKWITKYLTIKEFTMLQYVRWKNHIGG
;
A
#
# COMPACT_ATOMS: atom_id res chain seq x y z
N MET A 1 23.92 -19.54 -2.96
CA MET A 1 22.63 -18.99 -3.42
C MET A 1 22.58 -18.98 -4.95
N LEU A 2 23.60 -18.45 -5.61
CA LEU A 2 23.77 -18.53 -7.08
C LEU A 2 23.75 -19.97 -7.63
N ASP A 3 24.42 -20.92 -6.98
CA ASP A 3 24.50 -22.30 -7.50
C ASP A 3 23.13 -22.98 -7.61
N ARG A 4 22.21 -22.74 -6.67
CA ARG A 4 20.84 -23.28 -6.74
C ARG A 4 20.04 -22.65 -7.87
N VAL A 5 20.16 -21.33 -8.06
CA VAL A 5 19.50 -20.61 -9.15
C VAL A 5 19.99 -21.14 -10.51
N CYS A 6 21.30 -21.39 -10.65
CA CYS A 6 21.86 -21.98 -11.85
C CYS A 6 21.36 -23.40 -12.11
N ILE A 7 21.20 -24.23 -11.07
CA ILE A 7 20.66 -25.59 -11.19
C ILE A 7 19.19 -25.57 -11.64
N ASP A 8 18.37 -24.71 -11.05
CA ASP A 8 16.95 -24.59 -11.38
C ASP A 8 16.73 -24.00 -12.79
N LEU A 9 17.55 -23.03 -13.18
CA LEU A 9 17.59 -22.52 -14.56
C LEU A 9 18.01 -23.64 -15.51
N TYR A 10 19.08 -24.38 -15.24
CA TYR A 10 19.51 -25.46 -16.12
C TYR A 10 18.40 -26.50 -16.32
N LYS A 11 17.76 -26.93 -15.22
CA LYS A 11 16.67 -27.91 -15.26
C LYS A 11 15.48 -27.42 -16.08
N THR A 12 15.07 -26.17 -15.87
CA THR A 12 13.96 -25.56 -16.63
C THR A 12 14.27 -25.45 -18.12
N LEU A 13 15.53 -25.18 -18.48
CA LEU A 13 15.98 -25.06 -19.87
C LEU A 13 15.97 -26.44 -20.54
N SER A 14 16.44 -27.46 -19.83
CA SER A 14 16.44 -28.84 -20.30
C SER A 14 15.03 -29.39 -20.51
N GLU A 15 14.06 -29.00 -19.68
CA GLU A 15 12.69 -29.49 -19.77
C GLU A 15 11.85 -28.74 -20.82
N LYS A 16 12.04 -27.42 -20.96
CA LYS A 16 11.15 -26.55 -21.77
C LYS A 16 11.78 -26.02 -23.05
N GLY A 17 13.07 -26.27 -23.27
CA GLY A 17 13.82 -25.83 -24.46
C GLY A 17 14.08 -24.31 -24.56
N GLN A 18 13.43 -23.51 -23.72
CA GLN A 18 13.62 -22.07 -23.62
C GLN A 18 13.38 -21.59 -22.19
N ILE A 19 14.13 -20.56 -21.80
CA ILE A 19 13.89 -19.81 -20.57
C ILE A 19 13.82 -18.34 -20.94
N CYS A 20 12.75 -17.69 -20.50
CA CYS A 20 12.69 -16.24 -20.45
C CYS A 20 13.21 -15.80 -19.08
N ILE A 21 14.39 -15.16 -19.06
CA ILE A 21 14.93 -14.53 -17.86
C ILE A 21 14.55 -13.06 -17.95
N ASP A 22 13.55 -12.67 -17.17
CA ASP A 22 13.20 -11.27 -17.00
C ASP A 22 13.92 -10.75 -15.74
N TYR A 23 14.85 -9.83 -15.93
CA TYR A 23 15.54 -9.17 -14.82
C TYR A 23 14.95 -7.78 -14.67
N GLY A 24 14.14 -7.60 -13.62
CA GLY A 24 13.69 -6.26 -13.23
C GLY A 24 14.88 -5.39 -12.85
N GLU A 25 14.78 -4.08 -13.09
CA GLU A 25 15.71 -3.13 -12.47
C GLU A 25 15.74 -3.38 -10.96
N VAL A 26 16.94 -3.45 -10.38
CA VAL A 26 17.10 -3.57 -8.93
C VAL A 26 16.28 -2.47 -8.29
N TYR A 27 15.27 -2.91 -7.57
CA TYR A 27 14.35 -2.10 -6.82
C TYR A 27 15.11 -1.06 -6.00
N LYS A 28 15.07 0.22 -6.43
CA LYS A 28 15.70 1.30 -5.66
C LYS A 28 14.72 1.74 -4.58
N ASP A 29 15.06 1.38 -3.35
CA ASP A 29 14.36 1.87 -2.17
C ASP A 29 14.25 3.40 -2.20
N HIS A 30 13.08 3.90 -1.81
CA HIS A 30 12.90 5.33 -1.60
C HIS A 30 13.81 5.80 -0.45
N THR A 31 14.56 6.86 -0.71
CA THR A 31 15.31 7.59 0.31
C THR A 31 14.35 8.23 1.32
N ALA A 32 14.82 8.53 2.54
CA ALA A 32 14.05 9.27 3.53
C ALA A 32 13.49 10.60 2.97
N ARG A 33 14.24 11.25 2.08
CA ARG A 33 13.78 12.45 1.35
C ARG A 33 12.56 12.17 0.47
N GLN A 34 12.56 11.05 -0.26
CA GLN A 34 11.43 10.67 -1.11
C GLN A 34 10.18 10.32 -0.28
N LEU A 35 10.37 9.72 0.89
CA LEU A 35 9.29 9.51 1.86
C LEU A 35 8.74 10.83 2.42
N GLY A 36 9.61 11.82 2.64
CA GLY A 36 9.19 13.17 3.00
C GLY A 36 8.21 13.79 1.99
N PHE A 37 8.42 13.56 0.68
CA PHE A 37 7.47 14.01 -0.35
C PHE A 37 6.12 13.30 -0.27
N VAL A 38 6.11 12.01 0.06
CA VAL A 38 4.86 11.25 0.28
C VAL A 38 4.08 11.85 1.44
N PHE A 39 4.76 12.12 2.56
CA PHE A 39 4.11 12.73 3.71
C PHE A 39 3.62 14.17 3.40
N GLY A 40 4.37 14.92 2.58
CA GLY A 40 3.90 16.20 2.04
C GLY A 40 2.59 16.07 1.26
N ALA A 41 2.51 15.09 0.34
CA ALA A 41 1.29 14.83 -0.43
C ALA A 41 0.10 14.40 0.44
N LEU A 42 0.34 13.69 1.55
CA LEU A 42 -0.69 13.39 2.55
C LEU A 42 -1.20 14.66 3.23
N ILE A 43 -0.30 15.57 3.63
CA ILE A 43 -0.67 16.86 4.22
C ILE A 43 -1.51 17.67 3.23
N ASP A 44 -1.08 17.78 1.97
CA ASP A 44 -1.80 18.50 0.93
C ASP A 44 -3.21 17.91 0.71
N SER A 45 -3.33 16.58 0.75
CA SER A 45 -4.62 15.90 0.64
C SER A 45 -5.56 16.25 1.79
N VAL A 46 -5.05 16.32 3.03
CA VAL A 46 -5.84 16.71 4.20
C VAL A 46 -6.28 18.17 4.10
N ILE A 47 -5.38 19.07 3.69
CA ILE A 47 -5.70 20.49 3.51
C ILE A 47 -6.80 20.66 2.47
N ALA A 48 -6.67 20.00 1.32
CA ALA A 48 -7.69 20.04 0.27
C ALA A 48 -9.05 19.54 0.77
N PHE A 49 -9.07 18.41 1.49
CA PHE A 49 -10.29 17.83 2.05
C PHE A 49 -11.03 18.76 3.02
N TYR A 50 -10.31 19.46 3.90
CA TYR A 50 -10.94 20.42 4.82
C TYR A 50 -11.30 21.75 4.14
N ALA A 51 -10.55 22.15 3.12
CA ALA A 51 -10.87 23.35 2.33
C ALA A 51 -12.21 23.21 1.61
N GLU A 52 -12.56 22.02 1.12
CA GLU A 52 -13.88 21.71 0.55
C GLU A 52 -15.03 21.89 1.57
N GLN A 53 -14.73 21.79 2.86
CA GLN A 53 -15.67 21.98 3.97
C GLN A 53 -15.64 23.41 4.54
N GLY A 54 -14.90 24.32 3.90
CA GLY A 54 -14.75 25.71 4.35
C GLY A 54 -13.79 25.91 5.53
N ILE A 55 -13.07 24.86 5.94
CA ILE A 55 -12.07 24.92 7.01
C ILE A 55 -10.68 25.10 6.39
N LYS A 56 -9.92 26.08 6.88
CA LYS A 56 -8.56 26.32 6.40
C LYS A 56 -7.55 25.86 7.44
N TYR A 57 -6.67 24.97 7.01
CA TYR A 57 -5.48 24.59 7.76
C TYR A 57 -4.22 25.00 7.01
N THR A 58 -3.20 25.37 7.76
CA THR A 58 -1.83 25.51 7.27
C THR A 58 -1.11 24.16 7.24
N VAL A 59 -0.03 24.09 6.46
CA VAL A 59 0.84 22.89 6.41
C VAL A 59 1.36 22.53 7.80
N ASP A 60 1.78 23.51 8.59
CA ASP A 60 2.35 23.27 9.92
C ASP A 60 1.32 22.77 10.93
N GLU A 61 0.07 23.25 10.86
CA GLU A 61 -1.02 22.75 11.71
C GLU A 61 -1.32 21.29 11.42
N VAL A 62 -1.55 20.92 10.15
CA VAL A 62 -1.82 19.53 9.76
C VAL A 62 -0.65 18.63 10.13
N LYS A 63 0.57 19.07 9.85
CA LYS A 63 1.80 18.35 10.17
C LYS A 63 1.94 18.12 11.68
N ASN A 64 1.70 19.14 12.51
CA ASN A 64 1.72 19.02 13.97
C ASN A 64 0.62 18.07 14.48
N ASN A 65 -0.58 18.13 13.89
CA ASN A 65 -1.67 17.21 14.24
C ASN A 65 -1.31 15.76 13.94
N PHE A 66 -0.68 15.46 12.80
CA PHE A 66 -0.18 14.10 12.51
C PHE A 66 0.85 13.65 13.54
N TYR A 67 1.87 14.45 13.84
CA TYR A 67 2.88 14.06 14.81
C TYR A 67 2.29 13.76 16.19
N GLN A 68 1.38 14.63 16.65
CA GLN A 68 0.66 14.42 17.92
C GLN A 68 -0.15 13.13 17.85
N ALA A 69 -1.09 13.03 16.91
CA ALA A 69 -2.01 11.89 16.82
C ALA A 69 -1.29 10.55 16.68
N ILE A 70 -0.26 10.48 15.83
CA ILE A 70 0.50 9.24 15.64
C ILE A 70 1.31 8.89 16.90
N SER A 71 1.88 9.87 17.60
CA SER A 71 2.56 9.61 18.88
C SER A 71 1.62 9.16 20.00
N TYR A 72 0.32 9.45 19.90
CA TYR A 72 -0.69 8.87 20.80
C TYR A 72 -1.04 7.43 20.43
N ILE A 73 -1.01 7.08 19.15
CA ILE A 73 -1.33 5.74 18.65
C ILE A 73 -0.16 4.77 18.85
N ASP A 74 1.07 5.25 18.76
CA ASP A 74 2.28 4.42 18.77
C ASP A 74 3.44 5.15 19.46
N GLU A 75 3.86 4.61 20.61
CA GLU A 75 4.85 5.22 21.50
C GLU A 75 6.26 5.27 20.89
N ASP A 76 6.54 4.45 19.86
CA ASP A 76 7.81 4.49 19.13
C ASP A 76 8.07 5.86 18.48
N PHE A 77 7.01 6.65 18.28
CA PHE A 77 7.08 8.01 17.75
C PHE A 77 7.18 9.09 18.82
N ARG A 78 7.52 8.73 20.06
CA ARG A 78 7.88 9.67 21.12
C ARG A 78 9.38 9.68 21.36
N LYS A 79 9.88 10.80 21.86
CA LYS A 79 11.24 10.95 22.38
C LYS A 79 11.21 11.70 23.69
N LYS A 80 12.15 11.38 24.58
CA LYS A 80 12.35 12.11 25.83
C LYS A 80 13.21 13.34 25.57
N VAL A 81 12.78 14.46 26.13
CA VAL A 81 13.52 15.73 26.11
C VAL A 81 13.63 16.21 27.55
N ARG A 82 14.81 16.75 27.90
CA ARG A 82 15.06 17.32 29.22
C ARG A 82 14.87 18.84 29.16
N ARG A 83 14.07 19.38 30.07
CA ARG A 83 13.89 20.82 30.28
C ARG A 83 15.13 21.43 30.93
N PHE A 84 15.23 22.76 30.89
CA PHE A 84 16.30 23.49 31.57
C PHE A 84 16.31 23.30 33.09
N ASN A 85 15.16 23.01 33.70
CA ASN A 85 15.05 22.69 35.13
C ASN A 85 15.40 21.22 35.46
N GLY A 86 15.82 20.42 34.48
CA GLY A 86 16.19 19.02 34.65
C GLY A 86 15.03 18.03 34.51
N GLU A 87 13.78 18.48 34.43
CA GLU A 87 12.61 17.60 34.27
C GLU A 87 12.58 16.98 32.87
N GLU A 88 12.25 15.69 32.78
CA GLU A 88 12.06 14.99 31.53
C GLU A 88 10.59 14.98 31.12
N TYR A 89 10.34 15.16 29.82
CA TYR A 89 9.01 15.06 29.23
C TYR A 89 9.09 14.45 27.83
N GLU A 90 7.99 13.85 27.38
CA GLU A 90 7.91 13.24 26.07
C GLU A 90 7.35 14.21 25.04
N VAL A 91 7.93 14.19 23.84
CA VAL A 91 7.43 14.92 22.68
C VAL A 91 7.41 14.00 21.46
N PRO A 92 6.57 14.30 20.45
CA PRO A 92 6.61 13.57 19.19
C PRO A 92 7.96 13.69 18.48
N LYS A 93 8.44 12.58 17.91
CA LYS A 93 9.54 12.57 16.94
C LYS A 93 9.12 13.33 15.67
N ARG A 94 10.04 14.07 15.06
CA ARG A 94 9.83 14.72 13.75
C ARG A 94 10.40 13.84 12.64
N ILE A 95 9.90 14.00 11.40
CA ILE A 95 10.42 13.24 10.25
C ILE A 95 11.93 13.38 10.03
N SER A 96 12.54 14.50 10.44
CA SER A 96 13.98 14.74 10.34
C SER A 96 14.80 13.90 11.31
N GLU A 97 14.14 13.28 12.28
CA GLU A 97 14.73 12.45 13.34
C GLU A 97 14.43 10.97 13.13
N MET A 98 13.58 10.65 12.14
CA MET A 98 13.19 9.29 11.81
C MET A 98 14.16 8.75 10.78
N ASP A 99 14.60 7.51 10.98
CA ASP A 99 15.23 6.77 9.90
C ASP A 99 14.19 6.39 8.82
N ARG A 100 14.65 5.71 7.77
CA ARG A 100 13.79 5.30 6.67
C ARG A 100 12.66 4.36 7.10
N GLN A 101 12.94 3.41 8.00
CA GLN A 101 11.96 2.42 8.44
C GLN A 101 10.93 3.07 9.36
N GLU A 102 11.37 3.89 10.30
CA GLU A 102 10.51 4.69 11.18
C GLU A 102 9.60 5.61 10.35
N LEU A 103 10.14 6.33 9.35
CA LEU A 103 9.34 7.23 8.51
C LEU A 103 8.31 6.47 7.66
N SER A 104 8.67 5.30 7.14
CA SER A 104 7.72 4.42 6.43
C SER A 104 6.57 3.98 7.35
N LYS A 105 6.90 3.50 8.56
CA LYS A 105 5.91 3.12 9.59
C LYS A 105 5.03 4.32 9.98
N PHE A 106 5.61 5.51 10.10
CA PHE A 106 4.88 6.75 10.40
C PHE A 106 3.86 7.10 9.31
N ILE A 107 4.22 6.97 8.04
CA ILE A 107 3.33 7.19 6.90
C ILE A 107 2.20 6.15 6.90
N ASP A 108 2.52 4.87 7.10
CA ASP A 108 1.51 3.81 7.20
C ASP A 108 0.50 4.08 8.33
N LYS A 109 0.97 4.52 9.50
CA LYS A 109 0.11 4.92 10.63
C LYS A 109 -0.72 6.18 10.32
N SER A 110 -0.17 7.11 9.54
CA SER A 110 -0.90 8.31 9.09
C SER A 110 -2.06 7.95 8.15
N ILE A 111 -1.83 7.03 7.22
CA ILE A 111 -2.89 6.52 6.33
C ILE A 111 -3.94 5.75 7.15
N TRP A 112 -3.51 4.92 8.10
CA TRP A 112 -4.43 4.22 9.01
C TRP A 112 -5.30 5.20 9.80
N LEU A 113 -4.73 6.30 10.31
CA LEU A 113 -5.48 7.33 11.03
C LEU A 113 -6.54 7.98 10.12
N ILE A 114 -6.19 8.30 8.86
CA ILE A 114 -7.14 8.84 7.88
C ILE A 114 -8.28 7.85 7.61
N ASP A 115 -7.98 6.56 7.50
CA ASP A 115 -9.00 5.55 7.18
C ASP A 115 -9.97 5.26 8.33
N ASN A 116 -9.55 5.49 9.58
CA ASN A 116 -10.30 5.04 10.75
C ASN A 116 -10.84 6.17 11.63
N ALA A 117 -10.30 7.39 11.55
CA ALA A 117 -10.77 8.48 12.39
C ALA A 117 -11.96 9.22 11.77
N LYS A 118 -13.01 9.43 12.58
CA LYS A 118 -14.24 10.14 12.18
C LYS A 118 -14.02 11.47 11.46
N PRO A 119 -13.05 12.33 11.83
CA PRO A 119 -12.85 13.61 11.15
C PRO A 119 -12.47 13.48 9.67
N PHE A 120 -11.93 12.33 9.25
CA PHE A 120 -11.55 12.07 7.86
C PHE A 120 -12.58 11.24 7.10
N GLN A 121 -13.78 11.05 7.66
CA GLN A 121 -14.83 10.28 7.00
C GLN A 121 -15.16 10.88 5.62
N GLY A 122 -15.01 10.07 4.57
CA GLY A 122 -15.22 10.49 3.18
C GLY A 122 -14.00 11.11 2.49
N MET A 123 -12.89 11.28 3.21
CA MET A 123 -11.62 11.72 2.62
C MET A 123 -11.11 10.68 1.61
N LYS A 124 -10.60 11.18 0.47
CA LYS A 124 -10.09 10.34 -0.62
C LYS A 124 -8.60 10.56 -0.77
N LEU A 125 -7.85 9.46 -0.72
CA LEU A 125 -6.43 9.46 -1.03
C LEU A 125 -6.22 8.94 -2.44
N ALA A 126 -5.34 9.60 -3.18
CA ALA A 126 -4.90 9.11 -4.47
C ALA A 126 -4.22 7.72 -4.31
N PRO A 127 -4.36 6.80 -5.29
CA PRO A 127 -3.87 5.43 -5.14
C PRO A 127 -2.36 5.33 -4.87
N ASP A 128 -1.58 6.25 -5.43
CA ASP A 128 -0.13 6.36 -5.30
C ASP A 128 0.32 6.86 -3.92
N ILE A 129 -0.56 7.56 -3.19
CA ILE A 129 -0.38 7.96 -1.80
C ILE A 129 -0.86 6.85 -0.86
N ARG A 130 -2.00 6.20 -1.16
CA ARG A 130 -2.53 5.12 -0.32
C ARG A 130 -1.63 3.89 -0.31
N ASN A 131 -1.05 3.54 -1.46
CA ASN A 131 -0.24 2.33 -1.60
C ASN A 131 1.25 2.64 -1.62
N THR A 132 1.69 3.60 -0.82
CA THR A 132 3.11 3.97 -0.69
C THR A 132 3.96 2.83 -0.16
N TRP A 133 3.37 1.88 0.56
CA TRP A 133 4.04 0.65 1.01
C TRP A 133 4.62 -0.18 -0.13
N ILE A 134 4.08 -0.09 -1.36
CA ILE A 134 4.67 -0.73 -2.55
C ILE A 134 6.12 -0.24 -2.74
N ARG A 135 6.41 0.97 -2.27
CA ARG A 135 7.72 1.60 -2.40
C ARG A 135 8.78 1.04 -1.44
N HIS A 136 8.43 0.06 -0.61
CA HIS A 136 9.31 -0.54 0.40
C HIS A 136 9.28 -2.06 0.39
N ILE A 137 8.87 -2.67 -0.72
CA ILE A 137 8.82 -4.12 -0.85
C ILE A 137 10.24 -4.67 -1.06
N THR A 138 10.63 -5.56 -0.17
CA THR A 138 11.90 -6.27 -0.22
C THR A 138 11.75 -7.60 -0.94
N GLN A 139 12.87 -8.22 -1.29
CA GLN A 139 12.86 -9.59 -1.82
C GLN A 139 12.34 -10.60 -0.78
N ASP A 140 12.50 -10.33 0.51
CA ASP A 140 11.94 -11.17 1.57
C ASP A 140 10.42 -11.12 1.60
N ASP A 141 9.82 -9.95 1.39
CA ASP A 141 8.37 -9.81 1.25
C ASP A 141 7.83 -10.63 0.07
N LEU A 142 8.54 -10.62 -1.06
CA LEU A 142 8.19 -11.41 -2.24
C LEU A 142 8.37 -12.92 -2.02
N ARG A 143 9.43 -13.34 -1.32
CA ARG A 143 9.59 -14.75 -0.93
C ARG A 143 8.46 -15.21 -0.03
N MET A 144 8.13 -14.40 0.99
CA MET A 144 7.09 -14.72 1.96
C MET A 144 5.73 -14.94 1.28
N ILE A 145 5.33 -14.11 0.32
CA ILE A 145 4.04 -14.31 -0.37
C ILE A 145 4.04 -15.54 -1.28
N ASN A 146 5.17 -15.88 -1.90
CA ASN A 146 5.28 -17.02 -2.80
C ASN A 146 5.24 -18.36 -2.07
N GLU A 147 5.70 -18.39 -0.81
CA GLU A 147 5.70 -19.59 0.03
C GLU A 147 4.38 -19.76 0.83
N ARG A 148 3.52 -18.74 0.87
CA ARG A 148 2.33 -18.72 1.72
C ARG A 148 1.11 -19.29 1.01
N LEU A 149 0.44 -20.25 1.66
CA LEU A 149 -0.89 -20.70 1.26
C LEU A 149 -1.93 -19.66 1.71
N LEU A 150 -2.48 -18.91 0.75
CA LEU A 150 -3.52 -17.92 0.99
C LEU A 150 -4.92 -18.54 0.82
N PRO A 151 -5.90 -18.18 1.66
CA PRO A 151 -7.22 -18.79 1.63
C PRO A 151 -7.99 -18.40 0.37
N TYR A 152 -8.84 -19.30 -0.10
CA TYR A 152 -9.63 -19.04 -1.29
C TYR A 152 -10.74 -17.98 -1.05
N SER A 153 -11.27 -17.92 0.17
CA SER A 153 -12.31 -16.97 0.62
C SER A 153 -11.97 -16.35 1.97
N ASP A 154 -12.25 -15.06 2.13
CA ASP A 154 -12.11 -14.30 3.38
C ASP A 154 -13.09 -13.10 3.30
N ASN A 155 -14.21 -13.18 4.03
CA ASN A 155 -15.28 -12.17 3.95
C ASN A 155 -14.88 -10.85 4.61
N GLU A 156 -14.01 -10.89 5.62
CA GLU A 156 -13.51 -9.69 6.29
C GLU A 156 -12.62 -8.89 5.35
N TYR A 157 -11.76 -9.58 4.60
CA TYR A 157 -10.93 -8.94 3.57
C TYR A 157 -11.79 -8.28 2.48
N MET A 158 -12.83 -8.98 2.03
CA MET A 158 -13.77 -8.43 1.04
C MET A 158 -14.52 -7.21 1.57
N SER A 159 -14.95 -7.24 2.84
CA SER A 159 -15.56 -6.07 3.48
C SER A 159 -14.58 -4.91 3.60
N TRP A 160 -13.30 -5.20 3.87
CA TRP A 160 -12.26 -4.18 3.92
C TRP A 160 -11.97 -3.59 2.54
N LEU A 161 -11.93 -4.41 1.48
CA LEU A 161 -11.74 -3.96 0.09
C LEU A 161 -12.82 -2.97 -0.35
N HIS A 162 -14.08 -3.18 0.04
CA HIS A 162 -15.18 -2.25 -0.26
C HIS A 162 -15.05 -0.89 0.44
N LYS A 163 -14.19 -0.77 1.45
CA LYS A 163 -13.90 0.50 2.12
C LYS A 163 -12.70 1.24 1.50
N GLN A 164 -11.93 0.57 0.64
CA GLN A 164 -10.75 1.16 0.01
C GLN A 164 -11.14 2.11 -1.13
N THR A 165 -10.23 2.99 -1.50
CA THR A 165 -10.37 3.78 -2.73
C THR A 165 -10.12 2.92 -3.96
N CYS A 166 -10.68 3.31 -5.11
CA CYS A 166 -10.47 2.69 -6.40
C CYS A 166 -8.99 2.73 -6.76
N LEU A 167 -8.41 1.58 -7.09
CA LEU A 167 -6.99 1.44 -7.42
C LEU A 167 -6.56 2.26 -8.64
N VAL A 168 -7.50 2.54 -9.54
CA VAL A 168 -7.26 3.29 -10.78
C VAL A 168 -7.39 4.80 -10.58
N CYS A 169 -8.47 5.26 -9.94
CA CYS A 169 -8.82 6.68 -9.93
C CYS A 169 -8.91 7.31 -8.54
N GLY A 170 -8.73 6.54 -7.45
CA GLY A 170 -8.83 7.06 -6.08
C GLY A 170 -10.25 7.38 -5.60
N CYS A 171 -11.28 7.17 -6.42
CA CYS A 171 -12.67 7.35 -5.98
C CYS A 171 -13.01 6.44 -4.80
N HIS A 172 -13.87 6.87 -3.87
CA HIS A 172 -14.35 6.09 -2.72
C HIS A 172 -15.82 5.64 -2.86
N ASN A 173 -16.55 6.17 -3.84
CA ASN A 173 -17.97 5.89 -4.00
C ASN A 173 -18.17 4.66 -4.89
N GLY A 174 -19.09 3.78 -4.50
CA GLY A 174 -19.49 2.60 -5.29
C GLY A 174 -18.32 1.65 -5.53
N ILE A 175 -17.57 1.33 -4.47
CA ILE A 175 -16.39 0.47 -4.54
C ILE A 175 -16.82 -0.99 -4.51
N GLU A 176 -16.29 -1.73 -5.47
CA GLU A 176 -16.55 -3.13 -5.70
C GLU A 176 -15.22 -3.88 -5.68
N ALA A 177 -15.23 -5.07 -5.08
CA ALA A 177 -14.08 -5.96 -5.11
C ALA A 177 -14.06 -6.73 -6.45
N HIS A 178 -13.19 -6.29 -7.34
CA HIS A 178 -13.00 -6.90 -8.65
C HIS A 178 -12.01 -8.06 -8.58
N HIS A 179 -12.46 -9.26 -8.98
CA HIS A 179 -11.62 -10.44 -9.01
C HIS A 179 -10.82 -10.48 -10.32
N LEU A 180 -9.50 -10.39 -10.23
CA LEU A 180 -8.62 -10.46 -11.39
C LEU A 180 -8.51 -11.92 -11.86
N ARG A 181 -8.72 -12.16 -13.15
CA ARG A 181 -8.60 -13.51 -13.74
C ARG A 181 -7.20 -13.69 -14.31
N LEU A 182 -6.25 -14.08 -13.46
CA LEU A 182 -4.84 -14.28 -13.83
C LEU A 182 -4.47 -15.77 -13.78
N ASP A 183 -3.51 -16.18 -14.59
CA ASP A 183 -2.85 -17.49 -14.54
C ASP A 183 -3.78 -18.72 -14.46
N GLY A 184 -4.94 -18.67 -15.13
CA GLY A 184 -5.91 -19.79 -15.11
C GLY A 184 -6.54 -20.06 -13.75
N THR A 185 -6.42 -19.13 -12.79
CA THR A 185 -7.04 -19.25 -11.45
C THR A 185 -8.57 -19.11 -11.45
N ALA A 186 -9.16 -18.84 -12.62
CA ALA A 186 -10.59 -18.82 -12.86
C ALA A 186 -11.00 -19.85 -13.92
N GLY A 187 -12.12 -20.52 -13.67
CA GLY A 187 -12.81 -21.35 -14.65
C GLY A 187 -14.19 -20.77 -14.99
N THR A 188 -14.89 -21.36 -15.96
CA THR A 188 -16.21 -20.89 -16.43
C THR A 188 -17.24 -20.74 -15.32
N ALA A 189 -17.09 -21.49 -14.21
CA ALA A 189 -17.94 -21.44 -13.03
C ALA A 189 -17.22 -21.06 -11.72
N LYS A 190 -15.91 -20.79 -11.76
CA LYS A 190 -15.09 -20.61 -10.55
C LYS A 190 -14.46 -19.23 -10.52
N LYS A 191 -14.82 -18.43 -9.51
CA LYS A 191 -14.21 -17.11 -9.28
C LYS A 191 -12.72 -17.28 -8.92
N PRO A 192 -11.86 -16.28 -9.19
CA PRO A 192 -10.54 -16.23 -8.57
C PRO A 192 -10.62 -16.26 -7.02
N PRO A 193 -9.53 -16.61 -6.34
CA PRO A 193 -9.41 -16.44 -4.89
C PRO A 193 -9.58 -14.97 -4.47
N VAL A 194 -10.04 -14.72 -3.23
CA VAL A 194 -10.29 -13.34 -2.75
C VAL A 194 -9.02 -12.48 -2.66
N TRP A 195 -7.86 -13.06 -2.38
CA TRP A 195 -6.58 -12.34 -2.38
C TRP A 195 -6.13 -11.88 -3.78
N MET A 196 -6.84 -12.32 -4.83
CA MET A 196 -6.66 -11.85 -6.21
C MET A 196 -7.70 -10.77 -6.57
N CYS A 197 -8.24 -10.07 -5.57
CA CYS A 197 -9.15 -8.95 -5.76
C CYS A 197 -8.44 -7.61 -5.65
N CYS A 198 -8.99 -6.61 -6.33
CA CYS A 198 -8.64 -5.21 -6.15
C CYS A 198 -9.90 -4.35 -6.00
N SER A 199 -9.77 -3.19 -5.33
CA SER A 199 -10.86 -2.23 -5.20
C SER A 199 -11.00 -1.39 -6.47
N LEU A 200 -12.19 -1.42 -7.10
CA LEU A 200 -12.52 -0.54 -8.23
C LEU A 200 -13.85 0.14 -7.99
N CYS A 201 -13.98 1.41 -8.37
CA CYS A 201 -15.30 2.03 -8.46
C CYS A 201 -16.06 1.46 -9.67
N GLY A 202 -17.39 1.52 -9.63
CA GLY A 202 -18.25 0.98 -10.70
C GLY A 202 -17.88 1.44 -12.12
N ASP A 203 -17.39 2.67 -12.29
CA ASP A 203 -16.95 3.17 -13.60
C ASP A 203 -15.63 2.53 -14.08
N CYS A 204 -14.64 2.43 -13.21
CA CYS A 204 -13.37 1.79 -13.53
C CYS A 204 -13.55 0.27 -13.71
N HIS A 205 -14.44 -0.35 -12.93
CA HIS A 205 -14.80 -1.75 -13.07
C HIS A 205 -15.49 -2.02 -14.41
N ARG A 206 -16.44 -1.17 -14.83
CA ARG A 206 -17.07 -1.28 -16.15
C ARG A 206 -16.06 -1.08 -17.28
N LYS A 207 -15.17 -0.10 -17.16
CA LYS A 207 -14.09 0.12 -18.14
C LYS A 207 -13.16 -1.08 -18.25
N TYR A 208 -12.87 -1.77 -17.14
CA TYR A 208 -12.14 -3.03 -17.16
C TYR A 208 -12.85 -4.07 -18.03
N HIS A 209 -14.15 -4.29 -17.82
CA HIS A 209 -14.91 -5.28 -18.61
C HIS A 209 -15.03 -4.91 -20.09
N ILE A 210 -15.08 -3.62 -20.42
CA ILE A 210 -15.17 -3.14 -21.80
C ILE A 210 -13.82 -3.17 -22.52
N ARG A 211 -12.76 -2.70 -21.86
CA ARG A 211 -11.43 -2.48 -22.47
C ARG A 211 -10.44 -3.62 -22.21
N GLY A 212 -10.76 -4.51 -21.29
CA GLY A 212 -9.96 -5.67 -20.94
C GLY A 212 -8.79 -5.38 -19.99
N HIS A 213 -8.04 -6.45 -19.72
CA HIS A 213 -6.98 -6.47 -18.72
C HIS A 213 -5.81 -5.53 -19.07
N GLN A 214 -5.46 -5.41 -20.35
CA GLN A 214 -4.32 -4.59 -20.78
C GLN A 214 -4.52 -3.11 -20.44
N TRP A 215 -5.70 -2.56 -20.72
CA TRP A 215 -6.06 -1.20 -20.34
C TRP A 215 -5.90 -0.99 -18.82
N PHE A 216 -6.34 -1.96 -18.02
CA PHE A 216 -6.21 -1.88 -16.57
C PHE A 216 -4.75 -1.86 -16.13
N LEU A 217 -3.89 -2.73 -16.68
CA LEU A 217 -2.45 -2.72 -16.38
C LEU A 217 -1.80 -1.38 -16.72
N GLU A 218 -2.20 -0.73 -17.81
CA GLU A 218 -1.73 0.61 -18.15
C GLU A 218 -2.14 1.65 -17.09
N GLN A 219 -3.37 1.57 -16.57
CA GLN A 219 -3.83 2.48 -15.51
C GLN A 219 -3.08 2.27 -14.19
N VAL A 220 -2.72 1.02 -13.87
CA VAL A 220 -1.97 0.68 -12.66
C VAL A 220 -0.47 0.52 -12.93
N LYS A 221 0.05 1.10 -14.02
CA LYS A 221 1.47 0.96 -14.40
C LYS A 221 2.43 1.43 -13.31
N TRP A 222 2.00 2.38 -12.48
CA TRP A 222 2.75 2.84 -11.33
C TRP A 222 2.95 1.74 -10.26
N ILE A 223 2.05 0.75 -10.17
CA ILE A 223 2.22 -0.50 -9.41
C ILE A 223 3.11 -1.44 -10.19
N THR A 224 2.79 -1.66 -11.48
CA THR A 224 3.46 -2.67 -12.31
C THR A 224 4.90 -2.34 -12.65
N LYS A 225 5.33 -1.11 -12.35
CA LYS A 225 6.74 -0.72 -12.35
C LYS A 225 7.55 -1.44 -11.27
N TYR A 226 6.91 -1.86 -10.18
CA TYR A 226 7.56 -2.43 -9.00
C TYR A 226 7.17 -3.88 -8.74
N LEU A 227 5.91 -4.23 -9.01
CA LEU A 227 5.31 -5.54 -8.70
C LEU A 227 4.38 -5.95 -9.83
N THR A 228 4.33 -7.24 -10.16
CA THR A 228 3.17 -7.73 -10.92
C THR A 228 1.88 -7.44 -10.14
N ILE A 229 0.77 -7.28 -10.85
CA ILE A 229 -0.51 -7.02 -10.17
C ILE A 229 -0.90 -8.16 -9.21
N LYS A 230 -0.49 -9.40 -9.52
CA LYS A 230 -0.70 -10.56 -8.67
C LYS A 230 0.08 -10.44 -7.36
N GLU A 231 1.37 -10.10 -7.42
CA GLU A 231 2.18 -9.86 -6.23
C GLU A 231 1.60 -8.71 -5.40
N PHE A 232 1.14 -7.64 -6.05
CA PHE A 232 0.47 -6.53 -5.37
C PHE A 232 -0.76 -6.99 -4.58
N THR A 233 -1.70 -7.75 -5.18
CA THR A 233 -2.91 -8.17 -4.46
C THR A 233 -2.59 -9.19 -3.36
N MET A 234 -1.61 -10.08 -3.57
CA MET A 234 -1.12 -11.00 -2.53
C MET A 234 -0.50 -10.25 -1.35
N LEU A 235 0.38 -9.28 -1.60
CA LEU A 235 0.99 -8.44 -0.57
C LEU A 235 -0.06 -7.60 0.15
N GLN A 236 -1.01 -7.02 -0.58
CA GLN A 236 -2.10 -6.25 0.03
C GLN A 236 -2.90 -7.12 1.01
N TYR A 237 -3.25 -8.34 0.62
CA TYR A 237 -3.94 -9.29 1.49
C TYR A 237 -3.10 -9.64 2.73
N VAL A 238 -1.83 -9.98 2.56
CA VAL A 238 -0.94 -10.33 3.69
C VAL A 238 -0.75 -9.16 4.64
N ARG A 239 -0.52 -7.96 4.12
CA ARG A 239 -0.40 -6.74 4.92
C ARG A 239 -1.68 -6.46 5.68
N TRP A 240 -2.84 -6.52 5.01
CA TRP A 240 -4.13 -6.38 5.67
C TRP A 240 -4.29 -7.37 6.83
N LYS A 241 -3.98 -8.66 6.60
CA LYS A 241 -4.10 -9.69 7.64
C LYS A 241 -3.18 -9.42 8.84
N ASN A 242 -1.96 -8.96 8.58
CA ASN A 242 -1.00 -8.62 9.63
C ASN A 242 -1.37 -7.32 10.38
N HIS A 243 -2.10 -6.38 9.74
CA HIS A 243 -2.54 -5.13 10.37
C HIS A 243 -3.84 -5.25 11.18
N ILE A 244 -4.72 -6.19 10.86
CA ILE A 244 -5.95 -6.46 11.64
C ILE A 244 -5.70 -7.52 12.73
N GLY A 245 -4.67 -8.34 12.60
CA GLY A 245 -4.30 -9.38 13.58
C GLY A 245 -3.39 -8.93 14.73
N GLY A 246 -3.16 -7.62 14.90
CA GLY A 246 -2.34 -7.05 15.96
C GLY A 246 -3.13 -6.09 16.85
#